data_AF-V4Y5T3-F1
#
_entry.id   AF-V4Y5T3-F1
#
_cell.length_a   1.000
_cell.length_b   1.000
_cell.length_c   1.000
_cell.angle_alpha   90.00
_cell.angle_beta   90.00
_cell.angle_gamma   90.00
#
_symmetry.space_group_name_H-M   'P 1'
#
loop_
_entity.id
_entity.type
_entity.pdbx_description
1 polymer ?
#
loop_
_entity_poly.entity_id
_entity_poly.type
_entity_poly.pdbx_seq_one_letter_code
_entity_poly.pdbx_strand_id
1 'polypeptide(L)'
;SDGRRIHTGRTVSVSHDTYDELPPASNPDGGGSITDVLVSLPATGYWALRGSARQLAASPVRTVLAVAAVVVGAVGPRALSVSPLVLDGLLLGGILGLVLIGEGRV
;
A
#
# COMPACT_ATOMS: atom_id res chain seq x y z
N SER A 1 1.47 5.47 -33.78
CA SER A 1 1.20 4.29 -32.95
C SER A 1 0.65 4.77 -31.61
N ASP A 2 -0.51 4.28 -31.18
CA ASP A 2 -1.32 4.89 -30.10
C ASP A 2 -0.80 4.65 -28.66
N GLY A 3 0.48 4.33 -28.48
CA GLY A 3 1.13 4.18 -27.17
C GLY A 3 0.60 3.07 -26.26
N ARG A 4 -0.40 2.29 -26.69
CA ARG A 4 -1.06 1.27 -25.87
C ARG A 4 -0.26 -0.03 -25.86
N ARG A 5 0.21 -0.45 -24.68
CA ARG A 5 0.84 -1.76 -24.49
C ARG A 5 -0.24 -2.86 -24.59
N ILE A 6 -0.05 -3.81 -25.51
CA ILE A 6 -0.91 -5.00 -25.66
C ILE A 6 -0.11 -6.18 -25.13
N HIS A 7 -0.55 -6.78 -24.03
CA HIS A 7 0.05 -8.01 -23.51
C HIS A 7 -0.61 -9.23 -24.17
N THR A 8 0.17 -10.21 -24.60
CA THR A 8 -0.35 -11.47 -25.18
C THR A 8 -0.51 -12.59 -24.15
N GLY A 9 -0.06 -12.36 -22.90
CA GLY A 9 -0.04 -13.38 -21.84
C GLY A 9 1.00 -14.49 -22.04
N ARG A 10 1.78 -14.44 -23.13
CA ARG A 10 2.82 -15.42 -23.44
C ARG A 10 4.10 -15.07 -22.68
N THR A 11 4.59 -16.02 -21.88
CA THR A 11 5.93 -15.97 -21.30
C THR A 11 6.94 -16.56 -22.28
N VAL A 12 8.10 -15.92 -22.42
CA VAL A 12 9.22 -16.39 -23.25
C VAL A 12 10.46 -16.35 -22.38
N SER A 13 11.21 -17.45 -22.33
CA SER A 13 12.52 -17.52 -21.69
C SER A 13 13.61 -17.31 -22.73
N VAL A 14 14.63 -16.54 -22.37
CA VAL A 14 15.84 -16.33 -23.16
C VAL A 14 17.04 -16.86 -22.37
N SER A 15 18.08 -17.36 -23.06
CA SER A 15 19.36 -17.68 -22.42
C SER A 15 20.05 -16.39 -21.96
N HIS A 16 21.00 -16.51 -21.03
CA HIS A 16 21.81 -15.37 -20.60
C HIS A 16 22.59 -14.76 -21.77
N ASP A 17 23.21 -15.60 -22.61
CA ASP A 17 23.97 -15.13 -23.78
C ASP A 17 23.08 -14.31 -24.73
N THR A 18 21.85 -14.75 -24.98
CA THR A 18 20.88 -14.01 -25.81
C THR A 18 20.40 -12.73 -25.13
N TYR A 19 20.32 -12.69 -23.79
CA TYR A 19 19.93 -11.49 -23.06
C TYR A 19 20.99 -10.38 -23.19
N ASP A 20 22.27 -10.74 -23.12
CA ASP A 20 23.39 -9.79 -23.20
C ASP A 20 23.51 -9.14 -24.59
N GLU A 21 23.00 -9.79 -25.62
CA GLU A 21 22.93 -9.28 -26.99
C GLU A 21 21.72 -8.33 -27.24
N LEU A 22 20.76 -8.26 -26.31
CA LEU A 22 19.59 -7.41 -26.48
C LEU A 22 19.96 -5.92 -26.33
N PRO A 23 19.38 -5.03 -27.15
CA PRO A 23 19.60 -3.61 -26.99
C PRO A 23 19.05 -3.15 -25.63
N PRO A 24 19.78 -2.27 -24.90
CA PRO A 24 19.29 -1.74 -23.64
C PRO A 24 17.96 -1.01 -23.88
N ALA A 25 16.95 -1.38 -23.10
CA ALA A 25 15.67 -0.69 -23.14
C ALA A 25 15.85 0.75 -22.64
N SER A 26 15.22 1.70 -23.32
CA SER A 26 15.13 3.07 -22.81
C SER A 26 14.46 3.05 -21.43
N ASN A 27 15.03 3.78 -20.47
CA ASN A 27 14.43 3.89 -19.14
C ASN A 27 13.00 4.44 -19.27
N PRO A 28 11.95 3.66 -18.92
CA PRO A 28 10.58 4.13 -19.02
C PRO A 28 10.29 5.30 -18.07
N ASP A 29 11.10 5.45 -17.02
CA ASP A 29 10.93 6.47 -15.98
C ASP A 29 11.65 7.79 -16.34
N GLY A 30 12.00 7.96 -17.63
CA GLY A 30 12.85 9.02 -18.19
C GLY A 30 12.78 10.35 -17.43
N GLY A 31 13.69 10.50 -16.45
CA GLY A 31 13.82 11.69 -15.62
C GLY A 31 12.49 12.32 -15.20
N GLY A 32 11.57 11.53 -14.64
CA GLY A 32 10.20 11.94 -14.35
C GLY A 32 10.09 13.36 -13.80
N SER A 33 9.36 14.21 -14.52
CA SER A 33 9.17 15.60 -14.10
C SER A 33 8.28 15.64 -12.85
N ILE A 34 8.37 16.73 -12.07
CA ILE A 34 7.47 16.95 -10.92
C ILE A 34 6.00 16.87 -11.36
N THR A 35 5.70 17.31 -12.59
CA THR A 35 4.38 17.22 -13.19
C THR A 35 3.92 15.78 -13.37
N ASP A 36 4.81 14.89 -13.83
CA ASP A 36 4.48 13.47 -14.00
C ASP A 36 4.16 12.80 -12.65
N VAL A 37 4.89 13.17 -11.59
CA VAL A 37 4.59 12.72 -10.23
C VAL A 37 3.19 13.16 -9.82
N LEU A 38 2.85 14.44 -9.98
CA LEU A 38 1.53 14.99 -9.64
C LEU A 38 0.40 14.29 -10.41
N VAL A 39 0.60 14.05 -11.71
CA VAL A 39 -0.39 13.34 -12.56
C VAL A 39 -0.56 11.88 -12.11
N SER A 40 0.50 11.26 -11.59
CA SER A 40 0.45 9.88 -11.10
C SER A 40 -0.20 9.72 -9.72
N LEU A 41 -0.24 10.76 -8.89
CA LEU A 41 -0.72 10.69 -7.49
C LEU A 41 -2.10 10.03 -7.34
N PRO A 42 -3.13 10.36 -8.15
CA PRO A 42 -4.44 9.74 -8.00
C PRO A 42 -4.40 8.22 -8.28
N ALA A 43 -3.65 7.81 -9.32
CA ALA A 43 -3.50 6.40 -9.66
C ALA A 43 -2.72 5.66 -8.57
N THR A 44 -1.60 6.24 -8.10
CA THR A 44 -0.80 5.70 -7.00
C THR A 44 -1.63 5.55 -5.73
N GLY A 45 -2.41 6.57 -5.36
CA GLY A 45 -3.30 6.54 -4.21
C GLY A 45 -4.39 5.47 -4.34
N TYR A 46 -5.00 5.34 -5.52
CA TYR A 46 -5.98 4.28 -5.79
C TYR A 46 -5.37 2.88 -5.60
N TRP A 47 -4.19 2.64 -6.17
CA TRP A 47 -3.53 1.34 -6.08
C TRP A 47 -3.02 1.04 -4.67
N ALA A 48 -2.48 2.04 -3.97
CA ALA A 48 -2.09 1.91 -2.57
C ALA A 48 -3.30 1.53 -1.71
N LEU A 49 -4.41 2.27 -1.81
CA LEU A 49 -5.63 1.97 -1.05
C LEU A 49 -6.19 0.59 -1.37
N ARG A 50 -6.22 0.21 -2.65
CA ARG A 50 -6.70 -1.10 -3.09
C ARG A 50 -5.81 -2.23 -2.56
N GLY A 51 -4.48 -2.03 -2.54
CA GLY A 51 -3.53 -2.96 -1.95
C GLY A 51 -3.78 -3.12 -0.45
N SER A 52 -3.83 -2.01 0.28
CA SER A 52 -4.07 -2.00 1.72
C SER A 52 -5.40 -2.65 2.10
N ALA A 53 -6.47 -2.37 1.37
CA ALA A 53 -7.78 -2.97 1.62
C ALA A 53 -7.75 -4.50 1.46
N ARG A 54 -7.05 -5.02 0.44
CA ARG A 54 -6.87 -6.46 0.25
C ARG A 54 -6.07 -7.08 1.39
N GLN A 55 -5.01 -6.41 1.83
CA GLN A 55 -4.16 -6.90 2.90
C GLN A 55 -4.89 -6.93 4.25
N LEU A 56 -5.67 -5.88 4.55
CA LEU A 56 -6.55 -5.83 5.73
C LEU A 56 -7.60 -6.95 5.70
N ALA A 57 -8.18 -7.22 4.52
CA ALA A 57 -9.15 -8.30 4.34
C ALA A 57 -8.53 -9.70 4.47
N ALA A 58 -7.25 -9.86 4.12
CA ALA A 58 -6.51 -11.11 4.28
C ALA A 58 -6.17 -11.42 5.76
N SER A 59 -6.15 -10.39 6.62
CA SER A 59 -5.82 -10.52 8.05
C SER A 59 -6.98 -10.06 8.97
N PRO A 60 -8.18 -10.67 8.87
CA PRO A 60 -9.40 -10.11 9.45
C PRO A 60 -9.34 -9.95 10.98
N VAL A 61 -8.77 -10.92 11.71
CA VAL A 61 -8.67 -10.85 13.18
C VAL A 61 -7.80 -9.69 13.62
N ARG A 62 -6.61 -9.53 13.02
CA ARG A 62 -5.70 -8.43 13.35
C ARG A 62 -6.28 -7.08 12.99
N THR A 63 -6.94 -6.99 11.83
CA THR A 63 -7.65 -5.78 11.40
C THR A 63 -8.73 -5.40 12.38
N VAL A 64 -9.58 -6.34 12.80
CA VAL A 64 -10.65 -6.07 13.79
C VAL A 64 -10.08 -5.60 15.12
N LEU A 65 -9.00 -6.22 15.61
CA LEU A 65 -8.34 -5.80 16.85
C LEU A 65 -7.77 -4.38 16.74
N ALA A 66 -7.12 -4.05 15.63
CA ALA A 66 -6.59 -2.71 15.39
C ALA A 66 -7.71 -1.66 15.29
N VAL A 67 -8.79 -1.96 14.57
CA VAL A 67 -9.99 -1.09 14.52
C VAL A 67 -10.60 -0.91 15.91
N ALA A 68 -10.75 -1.99 16.68
CA ALA A 68 -11.28 -1.92 18.03
C ALA A 68 -10.42 -1.03 18.93
N ALA A 69 -9.08 -1.14 18.84
CA ALA A 69 -8.16 -0.28 19.56
C ALA A 69 -8.36 1.22 19.20
N VAL A 70 -8.50 1.54 17.90
CA VAL A 70 -8.81 2.90 17.44
C VAL A 70 -10.14 3.41 18.00
N VAL A 71 -11.20 2.60 17.92
CA VAL A 71 -12.53 2.97 18.40
C VAL A 71 -12.51 3.21 19.92
N VAL A 72 -11.90 2.30 20.68
CA VAL A 72 -11.76 2.44 22.13
C VAL A 72 -10.94 3.68 22.49
N GLY A 73 -9.82 3.93 21.81
CA GLY A 73 -9.01 5.11 22.05
C GLY A 73 -9.71 6.43 21.72
N ALA A 74 -10.49 6.47 20.63
CA ALA A 74 -11.18 7.70 20.17
C ALA A 74 -12.46 8.02 20.96
N VAL A 75 -13.22 6.99 21.36
CA VAL A 75 -14.52 7.14 22.05
C VAL A 75 -14.37 7.00 23.56
N GLY A 76 -13.40 6.20 24.02
CA GLY A 76 -13.12 5.91 25.43
C GLY A 76 -13.01 7.13 26.33
N PRO A 77 -12.39 8.26 25.93
CA PRO A 77 -12.30 9.45 26.78
C PRO A 77 -13.66 10.03 27.20
N ARG A 78 -14.74 9.69 26.47
CA ARG A 78 -16.12 10.12 26.78
C ARG A 78 -16.94 9.09 27.56
N ALA A 79 -16.49 7.84 27.61
CA ALA A 79 -17.30 6.70 28.05
C ALA A 79 -16.65 5.85 29.15
N LEU A 80 -15.33 5.92 29.31
CA LEU A 80 -14.57 5.04 30.18
C LEU A 80 -13.75 5.85 31.19
N SER A 81 -13.77 5.44 32.45
CA SER A 81 -12.93 6.01 33.51
C SER A 81 -11.54 5.38 33.52
N VAL A 82 -10.85 5.41 32.38
CA VAL A 82 -9.47 4.92 32.22
C VAL A 82 -8.51 6.09 32.05
N SER A 83 -7.22 5.85 32.32
CA SER A 83 -6.17 6.84 32.13
C SER A 83 -6.14 7.35 30.67
N PRO A 84 -6.05 8.68 30.44
CA PRO A 84 -5.94 9.25 29.10
C PRO A 84 -4.76 8.67 28.30
N LEU A 85 -3.63 8.44 28.97
CA LEU A 85 -2.44 7.87 28.35
C LEU A 85 -2.69 6.49 27.73
N VAL A 86 -3.52 5.67 28.38
CA VAL A 86 -3.87 4.33 27.88
C VAL A 86 -4.74 4.45 26.64
N LEU A 87 -5.72 5.36 26.67
CA LEU A 87 -6.63 5.59 25.54
C LEU A 87 -5.91 6.19 24.33
N ASP A 88 -5.00 7.14 24.56
CA ASP A 88 -4.12 7.70 23.52
C ASP A 88 -3.20 6.63 22.95
N GLY A 89 -2.64 5.77 23.82
CA GLY A 89 -1.83 4.63 23.41
C GLY A 89 -2.61 3.62 22.54
N LEU A 90 -3.85 3.31 22.91
CA LEU A 90 -4.76 2.47 22.12
C LEU A 90 -5.08 3.10 20.76
N LEU A 91 -5.33 4.41 20.72
CA LEU A 91 -5.62 5.13 19.49
C LEU A 91 -4.41 5.10 18.54
N LEU A 92 -3.25 5.54 19.02
CA LEU A 92 -2.03 5.61 18.22
C LEU A 92 -1.55 4.23 17.81
N GLY A 93 -1.57 3.26 18.74
CA GLY A 93 -1.21 1.87 18.48
C GLY A 93 -2.15 1.19 17.48
N GLY A 94 -3.46 1.47 17.57
CA GLY A 94 -4.45 0.97 16.61
C GLY A 94 -4.23 1.52 15.20
N ILE A 95 -3.98 2.84 15.07
CA ILE A 95 -3.66 3.48 13.78
C ILE A 95 -2.39 2.87 13.19
N LEU A 96 -1.32 2.77 13.99
CA LEU A 96 -0.06 2.17 13.55
C LEU A 96 -0.26 0.71 13.12
N GLY A 97 -1.03 -0.06 13.89
CA GLY A 97 -1.39 -1.43 13.54
C GLY A 97 -2.10 -1.53 12.18
N LEU A 98 -3.07 -0.66 11.91
CA LEU A 98 -3.77 -0.63 10.61
C LEU A 98 -2.82 -0.32 9.45
N VAL A 99 -1.87 0.60 9.64
CA VAL A 99 -0.85 0.92 8.64
C VAL A 99 0.05 -0.29 8.38
N LEU A 100 0.57 -0.92 9.43
CA LEU A 100 1.47 -2.08 9.30
C LEU A 100 0.77 -3.28 8.65
N ILE A 101 -0.48 -3.54 9.02
CA ILE A 101 -1.29 -4.59 8.39
C ILE A 101 -1.55 -4.21 6.93
N GLY A 102 -1.98 -2.99 6.62
CA GLY A 102 -2.25 -2.54 5.26
C GLY A 102 -1.02 -2.62 4.34
N GLU A 103 0.17 -2.37 4.86
CA GLU A 103 1.44 -2.52 4.12
C GLU A 103 1.92 -3.97 4.00
N GLY A 104 1.26 -4.93 4.67
CA GLY A 104 1.62 -6.35 4.65
C GLY A 104 2.89 -6.67 5.45
N ARG A 105 3.24 -5.82 6.41
CA ARG A 105 4.44 -6.00 7.25
C ARG A 105 4.24 -6.94 8.42
N VAL A 106 2.98 -7.21 8.80
CA VAL A 106 2.62 -8.05 9.94
C VAL A 106 1.58 -9.08 9.60
#